data_AF-A0A9Q0YU67-F1
#
_entry.id   AF-A0A9Q0YU67-F1
#
_cell.length_a   1.000
_cell.length_b   1.000
_cell.length_c   1.000
_cell.angle_alpha   90.00
_cell.angle_beta   90.00
_cell.angle_gamma   90.00
#
_symmetry.space_group_name_H-M   'P 1'
#
loop_
_entity.id
_entity.type
_entity.pdbx_description
1 polymer ?
#
loop_
_entity_poly.entity_id
_entity_poly.type
_entity_poly.pdbx_seq_one_letter_code
_entity_poly.pdbx_strand_id
1 'polypeptide(L)'
;MKIAIVGATGATGLCLVQQAVDAGHEVVAIVRNVSKLTIQHENLKAVEGSIFSVDSLVSHFTGCDAVMSCLGSETFRNVTLYSDSIKVIIEALNKAQVSRFVVMTSWGTSTRAKDGDRSPFLLEWVFKPILLSSKLRDMSRLEKCLEDSHDINYTVVRPPILRDDPVTEDEFKVEIDRQYVPGLGYPKINRADVARFMLDSLKTDTYDKKMVAIAV
;
A
#
# COMPACT_ATOMS: atom_id res chain seq x y z
N MET A 1 -9.20 5.45 -15.82
CA MET A 1 -8.88 6.32 -14.65
C MET A 1 -7.44 6.77 -14.78
N LYS A 2 -7.13 7.96 -14.27
CA LYS A 2 -5.77 8.46 -14.09
C LYS A 2 -5.30 8.20 -12.67
N ILE A 3 -4.23 7.44 -12.50
CA ILE A 3 -3.76 6.92 -11.21
C ILE A 3 -2.33 7.37 -10.98
N ALA A 4 -2.07 8.04 -9.85
CA ALA A 4 -0.69 8.31 -9.41
C ALA A 4 -0.20 7.18 -8.49
N ILE A 5 1.01 6.67 -8.74
CA ILE A 5 1.60 5.57 -7.95
C ILE A 5 2.90 6.06 -7.32
N VAL A 6 2.96 6.07 -5.97
CA VAL A 6 4.20 6.25 -5.22
C VAL A 6 4.79 4.91 -4.82
N GLY A 7 6.12 4.79 -4.87
CA GLY A 7 6.79 3.49 -4.70
C GLY A 7 6.74 2.62 -5.96
N ALA A 8 6.53 3.22 -7.13
CA ALA A 8 6.37 2.56 -8.43
C ALA A 8 7.57 1.69 -8.88
N THR A 9 8.76 1.89 -8.31
CA THR A 9 9.98 1.09 -8.60
C THR A 9 10.21 -0.05 -7.61
N GLY A 10 9.39 -0.18 -6.56
CA GLY A 10 9.46 -1.32 -5.64
C GLY A 10 8.87 -2.58 -6.26
N ALA A 11 9.20 -3.76 -5.71
CA ALA A 11 8.76 -5.04 -6.27
C ALA A 11 7.23 -5.13 -6.47
N THR A 12 6.42 -4.71 -5.48
CA THR A 12 4.95 -4.65 -5.64
C THR A 12 4.52 -3.50 -6.53
N GLY A 13 5.21 -2.36 -6.46
CA GLY A 13 4.90 -1.18 -7.27
C GLY A 13 5.06 -1.44 -8.77
N LEU A 14 6.07 -2.21 -9.18
CA LEU A 14 6.26 -2.61 -10.58
C LEU A 14 5.11 -3.47 -11.08
N CYS A 15 4.64 -4.45 -10.28
CA CYS A 15 3.44 -5.23 -10.61
C CYS A 15 2.22 -4.32 -10.75
N LEU A 16 2.04 -3.37 -9.83
CA LEU A 16 0.89 -2.46 -9.84
C LEU A 16 0.92 -1.52 -11.05
N VAL A 17 2.07 -0.95 -11.40
CA VAL A 17 2.24 -0.11 -12.60
C VAL A 17 1.88 -0.92 -13.85
N GLN A 18 2.45 -2.11 -14.00
CA GLN A 18 2.22 -2.97 -15.17
C GLN A 18 0.73 -3.33 -15.30
N GLN A 19 0.12 -3.84 -14.23
CA GLN A 19 -1.29 -4.23 -14.27
C GLN A 19 -2.23 -3.04 -14.49
N ALA A 20 -1.92 -1.86 -13.94
CA ALA A 20 -2.73 -0.67 -14.14
C ALA A 20 -2.70 -0.20 -15.61
N VAL A 21 -1.52 -0.18 -16.25
CA VAL A 21 -1.44 0.23 -17.67
C VAL A 21 -2.07 -0.81 -18.59
N ASP A 22 -1.90 -2.10 -18.31
CA ASP A 22 -2.51 -3.20 -19.06
C ASP A 22 -4.04 -3.19 -18.95
N ALA A 23 -4.58 -2.73 -17.82
CA ALA A 23 -6.00 -2.51 -17.62
C ALA A 23 -6.52 -1.20 -18.26
N GLY A 24 -5.68 -0.48 -19.02
CA GLY A 24 -6.07 0.73 -19.75
C GLY A 24 -6.14 2.00 -18.89
N HIS A 25 -5.54 2.01 -17.69
CA HIS A 25 -5.43 3.21 -16.88
C HIS A 25 -4.28 4.11 -17.35
N GLU A 26 -4.47 5.43 -17.23
CA GLU A 26 -3.37 6.40 -17.34
C GLU A 26 -2.60 6.40 -16.01
N VAL A 27 -1.30 6.10 -16.03
CA VAL A 27 -0.48 5.95 -14.83
C VAL A 27 0.58 7.03 -14.74
N VAL A 28 0.61 7.74 -13.62
CA VAL A 28 1.70 8.64 -13.23
C VAL A 28 2.56 7.94 -12.19
N ALA A 29 3.68 7.35 -12.63
CA ALA A 29 4.63 6.67 -11.75
C ALA A 29 5.60 7.68 -11.13
N ILE A 30 5.46 7.95 -9.83
CA ILE A 30 6.29 8.88 -9.08
C ILE A 30 7.48 8.12 -8.48
N VAL A 31 8.68 8.49 -8.92
CA VAL A 31 9.92 7.79 -8.59
C VAL A 31 11.03 8.76 -8.19
N ARG A 32 12.04 8.27 -7.48
CA ARG A 32 13.24 9.08 -7.14
C ARG A 32 14.22 9.23 -8.30
N ASN A 33 14.20 8.28 -9.22
CA ASN A 33 15.03 8.26 -10.42
C ASN A 33 14.24 7.51 -11.50
N VAL A 34 13.86 8.22 -12.56
CA VAL A 34 13.08 7.68 -13.68
C VAL A 34 13.79 6.55 -14.42
N SER A 35 15.13 6.53 -14.42
CA SER A 35 15.91 5.49 -15.10
C SER A 35 15.78 4.11 -14.48
N LYS A 36 15.22 4.00 -13.27
CA LYS A 36 14.95 2.72 -12.60
C LYS A 36 13.64 2.08 -13.02
N LEU A 37 12.75 2.82 -13.68
CA LEU A 37 11.49 2.26 -14.18
C LEU A 37 11.72 1.72 -15.59
N THR A 38 11.69 0.40 -15.73
CA THR A 38 11.95 -0.29 -17.00
C THR A 38 10.70 -0.51 -17.85
N ILE A 39 9.52 -0.32 -17.25
CA ILE A 39 8.23 -0.48 -17.93
C ILE A 39 8.06 0.66 -18.94
N GLN A 40 7.69 0.32 -20.17
CA GLN A 40 7.35 1.27 -21.22
C GLN A 40 5.93 0.99 -21.70
N HIS A 41 5.09 2.02 -21.68
CA HIS A 41 3.70 1.93 -22.12
C HIS A 41 3.22 3.34 -22.51
N GLU A 42 2.34 3.46 -23.50
CA GLU A 42 1.83 4.77 -23.96
C GLU A 42 1.05 5.51 -22.85
N ASN A 43 0.32 4.74 -22.03
CA ASN A 43 -0.42 5.24 -20.87
C ASN A 43 0.44 5.44 -19.62
N LEU A 44 1.76 5.28 -19.69
CA LEU A 44 2.67 5.43 -18.54
C LEU A 44 3.48 6.72 -18.64
N LYS A 45 3.36 7.56 -17.63
CA LYS A 45 4.24 8.72 -17.41
C LYS A 45 5.08 8.52 -16.16
N ALA A 46 6.38 8.32 -16.34
CA ALA A 46 7.35 8.35 -15.24
C ALA A 46 7.72 9.79 -14.90
N VAL A 47 7.66 10.16 -13.62
CA VAL A 47 8.02 11.49 -13.14
C VAL A 47 8.92 11.42 -11.92
N GLU A 48 9.86 12.35 -11.82
CA GLU A 48 10.66 12.50 -10.61
C GLU A 48 9.86 13.23 -9.54
N GLY A 49 9.87 12.68 -8.32
CA GLY A 49 9.20 13.29 -7.18
C GLY A 49 9.72 12.77 -5.85
N SER A 50 9.59 13.61 -4.82
CA SER A 50 9.95 13.26 -3.46
C SER A 50 8.70 13.08 -2.61
N ILE A 51 8.59 11.91 -1.98
CA ILE A 51 7.52 11.60 -1.02
C ILE A 51 7.60 12.42 0.28
N PHE A 52 8.64 13.24 0.43
CA PHE A 52 8.82 14.17 1.55
C PHE A 52 8.61 15.63 1.13
N SER A 53 8.15 15.89 -0.10
CA SER A 53 7.82 17.24 -0.60
C SER A 53 6.35 17.31 -1.01
N VAL A 54 5.58 18.12 -0.28
CA VAL A 54 4.15 18.32 -0.57
C VAL A 54 3.96 18.87 -1.98
N ASP A 55 4.66 19.95 -2.33
CA ASP A 55 4.51 20.61 -3.63
C ASP A 55 4.86 19.69 -4.80
N SER A 56 5.90 18.84 -4.63
CA SER A 56 6.25 17.81 -5.60
C SER A 56 5.08 16.85 -5.81
N LEU A 57 4.48 16.32 -4.74
CA LEU A 57 3.37 15.38 -4.84
C LEU A 57 2.10 16.05 -5.39
N VAL A 58 1.77 17.27 -4.96
CA VAL A 58 0.58 18.01 -5.45
C VAL A 58 0.61 18.15 -6.98
N SER A 59 1.78 18.49 -7.54
CA SER A 59 1.92 18.64 -9.00
C SER A 59 1.63 17.36 -9.78
N HIS A 60 1.87 16.19 -9.16
CA HIS A 60 1.66 14.87 -9.77
C HIS A 60 0.31 14.26 -9.42
N PHE A 61 -0.30 14.66 -8.31
CA PHE A 61 -1.63 14.21 -7.89
C PHE A 61 -2.76 14.99 -8.56
N THR A 62 -2.52 16.26 -8.93
CA THR A 62 -3.56 17.11 -9.52
C THR A 62 -4.16 16.49 -10.78
N GLY A 63 -5.49 16.34 -10.77
CA GLY A 63 -6.25 15.73 -11.86
C GLY A 63 -6.13 14.21 -11.96
N CYS A 64 -5.61 13.53 -10.94
CA CYS A 64 -5.72 12.08 -10.81
C CYS A 64 -7.04 11.70 -10.13
N ASP A 65 -7.61 10.57 -10.54
CA ASP A 65 -8.82 10.01 -9.91
C ASP A 65 -8.49 9.29 -8.60
N ALA A 66 -7.30 8.70 -8.50
CA ALA A 66 -6.82 7.98 -7.34
C ALA A 66 -5.30 8.06 -7.18
N VAL A 67 -4.83 7.91 -5.94
CA VAL A 67 -3.41 7.72 -5.62
C VAL A 67 -3.21 6.36 -4.96
N MET A 68 -2.16 5.63 -5.35
CA MET A 68 -1.80 4.34 -4.78
C MET A 68 -0.38 4.37 -4.23
N SER A 69 -0.15 3.68 -3.11
CA SER A 69 1.15 3.62 -2.45
C SER A 69 1.60 2.20 -2.19
N CYS A 70 2.74 1.84 -2.77
CA CYS A 70 3.49 0.62 -2.50
C CYS A 70 4.86 0.94 -1.87
N LEU A 71 4.95 2.02 -1.09
CA LEU A 71 6.19 2.42 -0.46
C LEU A 71 6.74 1.30 0.43
N GLY A 72 8.05 1.08 0.35
CA GLY A 72 8.75 0.05 1.08
C GLY A 72 10.09 0.56 1.58
N SER A 73 10.41 0.21 2.83
CA SER A 73 11.75 0.40 3.40
C SER A 73 12.58 -0.88 3.24
N GLU A 74 13.79 -0.72 2.70
CA GLU A 74 14.85 -1.75 2.70
C GLU A 74 15.49 -1.89 4.10
N THR A 75 15.38 -0.85 4.94
CA THR A 75 15.86 -0.87 6.32
C THR A 75 14.79 -1.41 7.27
N PHE A 76 15.20 -2.20 8.26
CA PHE A 76 14.32 -2.77 9.28
C PHE A 76 14.36 -2.03 10.63
N ARG A 77 15.43 -1.27 10.92
CA ARG A 77 15.62 -0.50 12.17
C ARG A 77 15.35 0.99 11.96
N ASN A 78 14.79 1.66 12.97
CA ASN A 78 14.52 3.11 13.00
C ASN A 78 13.78 3.62 11.75
N VAL A 79 12.80 2.85 11.29
CA VAL A 79 12.01 3.21 10.11
C VAL A 79 11.00 4.28 10.51
N THR A 80 11.09 5.46 9.88
CA THR A 80 10.06 6.53 9.95
C THR A 80 9.43 6.83 8.59
N LEU A 81 9.89 6.13 7.54
CA LEU A 81 9.47 6.30 6.15
C LEU A 81 7.94 6.38 6.00
N TYR A 82 7.18 5.48 6.62
CA TYR A 82 5.73 5.38 6.45
C TYR A 82 5.03 6.53 7.18
N SER A 83 5.40 6.79 8.43
CA SER A 83 4.75 7.82 9.24
C SER A 83 5.11 9.25 8.82
N ASP A 84 6.28 9.46 8.24
CA ASP A 84 6.69 10.76 7.71
C ASP A 84 6.08 11.00 6.32
N SER A 85 6.16 10.03 5.41
CA SER A 85 5.63 10.19 4.05
C SER A 85 4.10 10.30 4.03
N ILE A 86 3.38 9.58 4.90
CA ILE A 86 1.91 9.65 4.90
C ILE A 86 1.38 11.04 5.24
N LYS A 87 2.03 11.78 6.14
CA LYS A 87 1.61 13.14 6.49
C LYS A 87 1.71 14.06 5.28
N VAL A 88 2.82 13.95 4.54
CA VAL A 88 3.06 14.68 3.29
C VAL A 88 2.07 14.26 2.21
N ILE A 89 1.81 12.95 2.07
CA ILE A 89 0.85 12.40 1.10
C ILE A 89 -0.57 12.87 1.40
N ILE A 90 -1.04 12.82 2.66
CA ILE A 90 -2.37 13.31 3.06
C ILE A 90 -2.50 14.80 2.74
N GLU A 91 -1.49 15.61 3.09
CA GLU A 91 -1.51 17.04 2.77
C GLU A 91 -1.57 17.29 1.26
N ALA A 92 -0.79 16.53 0.48
CA ALA A 92 -0.79 16.63 -0.98
C ALA A 92 -2.11 16.18 -1.61
N LEU A 93 -2.72 15.10 -1.11
CA LEU A 93 -4.04 14.62 -1.53
C LEU A 93 -5.11 15.71 -1.33
N ASN A 94 -5.13 16.32 -0.13
CA ASN A 94 -6.07 17.39 0.19
C ASN A 94 -5.87 18.62 -0.73
N LYS A 95 -4.63 19.05 -0.94
CA LYS A 95 -4.30 20.19 -1.83
C LYS A 95 -4.63 19.90 -3.29
N ALA A 96 -4.42 18.66 -3.75
CA ALA A 96 -4.74 18.23 -5.11
C ALA A 96 -6.23 17.87 -5.29
N GLN A 97 -7.03 17.92 -4.22
CA GLN A 97 -8.44 17.54 -4.17
C GLN A 97 -8.70 16.10 -4.64
N VAL A 98 -7.78 15.18 -4.34
CA VAL A 98 -7.93 13.75 -4.63
C VAL A 98 -8.33 13.02 -3.36
N SER A 99 -9.53 12.45 -3.35
CA SER A 99 -10.07 11.76 -2.18
C SER A 99 -9.69 10.27 -2.14
N ARG A 100 -9.58 9.58 -3.28
CA ARG A 100 -9.35 8.13 -3.32
C ARG A 100 -7.87 7.79 -3.12
N PHE A 101 -7.56 7.06 -2.04
CA PHE A 101 -6.20 6.63 -1.72
C PHE A 101 -6.13 5.14 -1.37
N VAL A 102 -5.24 4.37 -2.01
CA VAL A 102 -5.02 2.95 -1.67
C VAL A 102 -3.58 2.73 -1.25
N VAL A 103 -3.33 2.13 -0.08
CA VAL A 103 -1.98 1.94 0.44
C VAL A 103 -1.74 0.53 0.92
N MET A 104 -0.58 -0.02 0.59
CA MET A 104 -0.12 -1.30 1.13
C MET A 104 0.61 -1.09 2.46
N THR A 105 0.22 -1.84 3.50
CA THR A 105 0.97 -1.97 4.75
C THR A 105 1.43 -3.42 4.94
N SER A 106 0.97 -4.11 5.98
CA SER A 106 1.37 -5.46 6.33
C SER A 106 0.37 -6.07 7.31
N TRP A 107 0.33 -7.39 7.39
CA TRP A 107 -0.21 -8.08 8.56
C TRP A 107 0.53 -7.67 9.84
N GLY A 108 -0.20 -7.54 10.95
CA GLY A 108 0.35 -7.35 12.29
C GLY A 108 0.98 -5.98 12.56
N THR A 109 0.53 -4.93 11.87
CA THR A 109 0.97 -3.54 12.10
C THR A 109 0.64 -3.07 13.51
N SER A 110 -0.56 -3.37 14.01
CA SER A 110 -0.98 -2.98 15.36
C SER A 110 -1.03 -4.17 16.32
N THR A 111 -0.80 -3.88 17.60
CA THR A 111 -1.03 -4.81 18.72
C THR A 111 -2.43 -4.67 19.31
N ARG A 112 -3.27 -3.75 18.78
CA ARG A 112 -4.69 -3.68 19.12
C ARG A 112 -5.40 -4.80 18.38
N ALA A 113 -5.18 -6.02 18.84
CA ALA A 113 -6.04 -7.14 18.52
C ALA A 113 -7.46 -6.74 18.95
N LYS A 114 -8.39 -6.65 17.99
CA LYS A 114 -9.82 -6.75 18.34
C LYS A 114 -10.07 -8.18 18.83
N ASP A 115 -11.06 -8.38 19.68
CA ASP A 115 -11.40 -9.72 20.17
C ASP A 115 -11.53 -10.70 18.99
N GLY A 116 -10.68 -11.74 18.99
CA GLY A 116 -10.58 -12.72 17.89
C GLY A 116 -9.34 -12.60 16.98
N ASP A 117 -8.55 -11.52 17.06
CA ASP A 117 -7.23 -11.40 16.41
C ASP A 117 -6.17 -12.19 17.20
N ARG A 118 -6.39 -13.50 17.39
CA ARG A 118 -5.34 -14.38 17.92
C ARG A 118 -4.33 -14.61 16.81
N SER A 119 -3.19 -13.92 16.89
CA SER A 119 -2.03 -14.28 16.07
C SER A 119 -1.69 -15.77 16.32
N PRO A 120 -1.18 -16.52 15.33
CA PRO A 120 -0.56 -17.81 15.62
C PRO A 120 0.51 -17.57 16.69
N PHE A 121 0.33 -18.22 17.85
CA PHE A 121 1.05 -18.05 19.11
C PHE A 121 2.59 -17.87 19.01
N LEU A 122 3.21 -18.28 17.90
CA LEU A 122 4.63 -18.12 17.59
C LEU A 122 5.05 -16.72 17.09
N LEU A 123 4.17 -15.94 16.44
CA LEU A 123 4.54 -14.64 15.84
C LEU A 123 4.76 -13.56 16.92
N GLU A 124 4.05 -13.65 18.04
CA GLU A 124 4.17 -12.71 19.17
C GLU A 124 5.45 -12.88 19.98
N TRP A 125 5.93 -14.10 20.17
CA TRP A 125 6.95 -14.40 21.19
C TRP A 125 8.39 -14.54 20.67
N VAL A 126 8.60 -14.80 19.37
CA VAL A 126 9.94 -15.13 18.84
C VAL A 126 10.47 -14.14 17.78
N PHE A 127 9.64 -13.69 16.83
CA PHE A 127 10.13 -12.88 15.69
C PHE A 127 9.93 -11.37 15.83
N LYS A 128 8.95 -10.92 16.63
CA LYS A 128 8.66 -9.48 16.85
C LYS A 128 9.75 -8.68 17.60
N PRO A 129 10.48 -9.19 18.62
CA PRO A 129 11.17 -8.26 19.53
C PRO A 129 12.36 -7.47 18.95
N ILE A 130 13.07 -7.89 17.89
CA ILE A 130 14.41 -7.30 17.61
C ILE A 130 14.59 -6.65 16.22
N LEU A 131 13.84 -7.04 15.17
CA LEU A 131 14.11 -6.54 13.79
C LEU A 131 12.93 -5.92 13.06
N LEU A 132 11.73 -6.52 13.05
CA LEU A 132 10.57 -5.98 12.32
C LEU A 132 9.68 -5.02 13.13
N SER A 133 9.88 -4.94 14.45
CA SER A 133 9.01 -4.12 15.31
C SER A 133 9.02 -2.64 14.94
N SER A 134 10.15 -2.08 14.49
CA SER A 134 10.19 -0.68 14.07
C SER A 134 9.35 -0.44 12.81
N LYS A 135 9.48 -1.30 11.80
CA LYS A 135 8.76 -1.19 10.52
C LYS A 135 7.25 -1.33 10.72
N LEU A 136 6.81 -2.35 11.48
CA LEU A 136 5.39 -2.56 11.76
C LEU A 136 4.79 -1.45 12.61
N ARG A 137 5.52 -0.95 13.64
CA ARG A 137 5.08 0.20 14.42
C ARG A 137 4.95 1.46 13.57
N ASP A 138 5.84 1.67 12.61
CA ASP A 138 5.77 2.84 11.73
C ASP A 138 4.60 2.76 10.74
N MET A 139 4.34 1.57 10.19
CA MET A 139 3.12 1.32 9.41
C MET A 139 1.85 1.52 10.25
N SER A 140 1.85 1.12 11.53
CA SER A 140 0.72 1.39 12.43
C SER A 140 0.49 2.89 12.67
N ARG A 141 1.56 3.71 12.67
CA ARG A 141 1.41 5.17 12.73
C ARG A 141 0.82 5.72 11.44
N LEU A 142 1.20 5.17 10.28
CA LEU A 142 0.57 5.51 8.99
C LEU A 142 -0.92 5.18 9.00
N GLU A 143 -1.29 3.98 9.43
CA GLU A 143 -2.69 3.57 9.55
C GLU A 143 -3.45 4.52 10.48
N LYS A 144 -2.85 4.91 11.60
CA LYS A 144 -3.46 5.85 12.53
C LYS A 144 -3.68 7.25 11.92
N CYS A 145 -2.69 7.77 11.18
CA CYS A 145 -2.86 9.04 10.47
C CYS A 145 -4.02 9.01 9.46
N LEU A 146 -4.24 7.86 8.80
CA LEU A 146 -5.37 7.69 7.89
C LEU A 146 -6.71 7.60 8.62
N GLU A 147 -6.79 6.88 9.75
CA GLU A 147 -8.00 6.85 10.59
C GLU A 147 -8.42 8.26 11.03
N ASP A 148 -7.44 9.09 11.39
CA ASP A 148 -7.68 10.45 11.87
C ASP A 148 -7.97 11.42 10.71
N SER A 149 -7.88 10.97 9.44
CA SER A 149 -8.16 11.77 8.24
C SER A 149 -9.62 11.64 7.80
N HIS A 150 -10.35 12.75 7.79
CA HIS A 150 -11.77 12.76 7.41
C HIS A 150 -12.00 12.83 5.90
N ASP A 151 -11.18 13.59 5.16
CA ASP A 151 -11.44 13.89 3.74
C ASP A 151 -10.89 12.85 2.75
N ILE A 152 -10.06 11.90 3.22
CA ILE A 152 -9.40 10.90 2.37
C ILE A 152 -10.15 9.57 2.38
N ASN A 153 -10.80 9.19 1.29
CA ASN A 153 -11.38 7.87 1.10
C ASN A 153 -10.28 6.79 0.89
N TYR A 154 -9.72 6.33 2.01
CA TYR A 154 -8.61 5.39 2.00
C TYR A 154 -9.06 3.92 1.96
N THR A 155 -8.24 3.06 1.36
CA THR A 155 -8.23 1.61 1.60
C THR A 155 -6.82 1.18 1.97
N VAL A 156 -6.66 0.60 3.17
CA VAL A 156 -5.37 0.03 3.59
C VAL A 156 -5.39 -1.46 3.29
N VAL A 157 -4.46 -1.93 2.46
CA VAL A 157 -4.30 -3.34 2.12
C VAL A 157 -3.18 -3.94 2.97
N ARG A 158 -3.52 -4.93 3.80
CA ARG A 158 -2.60 -5.67 4.67
C ARG A 158 -2.37 -7.06 4.08
N PRO A 159 -1.26 -7.28 3.36
CA PRO A 159 -0.88 -8.61 2.90
C PRO A 159 -0.06 -9.40 3.96
N PRO A 160 -0.03 -10.74 3.86
CA PRO A 160 0.88 -11.59 4.63
C PRO A 160 2.29 -11.55 4.03
N ILE A 161 3.06 -12.63 4.18
CA ILE A 161 4.43 -12.71 3.67
C ILE A 161 4.41 -12.65 2.14
N LEU A 162 5.13 -11.69 1.58
CA LEU A 162 5.21 -11.46 0.14
C LEU A 162 6.18 -12.43 -0.54
N ARG A 163 5.83 -12.88 -1.75
CA ARG A 163 6.66 -13.65 -2.69
C ARG A 163 6.66 -13.04 -4.08
N ASP A 164 7.65 -13.46 -4.88
CA ASP A 164 7.91 -12.97 -6.24
C ASP A 164 7.54 -14.05 -7.27
N ASP A 165 6.27 -14.45 -7.28
CA ASP A 165 5.69 -15.36 -8.26
C ASP A 165 4.65 -14.59 -9.14
N PRO A 166 4.25 -15.13 -10.31
CA PRO A 166 3.25 -14.51 -11.17
C PRO A 166 1.89 -14.27 -10.48
N VAL A 167 1.07 -13.37 -11.04
CA VAL A 167 -0.31 -13.19 -10.60
C VAL A 167 -1.09 -14.49 -10.76
N THR A 168 -1.93 -14.82 -9.78
CA THR A 168 -2.85 -15.96 -9.83
C THR A 168 -4.28 -15.48 -9.97
N GLU A 169 -5.14 -16.39 -10.44
CA GLU A 169 -6.60 -16.19 -10.50
C GLU A 169 -7.29 -16.67 -9.20
N ASP A 170 -6.54 -16.86 -8.12
CA ASP A 170 -7.09 -17.35 -6.85
C ASP A 170 -8.04 -16.33 -6.24
N GLU A 171 -9.08 -16.82 -5.57
CA GLU A 171 -10.04 -16.00 -4.85
C GLU A 171 -9.41 -15.43 -3.57
N PHE A 172 -9.61 -14.14 -3.32
CA PHE A 172 -9.12 -13.51 -2.10
C PHE A 172 -9.99 -13.83 -0.90
N LYS A 173 -9.36 -14.31 0.17
CA LYS A 173 -9.93 -14.25 1.52
C LYS A 173 -9.66 -12.86 2.10
N VAL A 174 -10.72 -12.15 2.45
CA VAL A 174 -10.64 -10.74 2.92
C VAL A 174 -11.29 -10.61 4.29
N GLU A 175 -10.55 -10.01 5.23
CA GLU A 175 -11.07 -9.64 6.54
C GLU A 175 -11.00 -8.12 6.72
N ILE A 176 -12.15 -7.51 7.00
CA ILE A 176 -12.29 -6.06 7.17
C ILE A 176 -11.99 -5.67 8.62
N ASP A 177 -11.15 -4.64 8.77
CA ASP A 177 -10.73 -4.05 10.02
C ASP A 177 -10.09 -5.04 11.01
N ARG A 178 -9.44 -6.09 10.46
CA ARG A 178 -8.63 -7.09 11.17
C ARG A 178 -7.15 -7.02 10.77
N GLN A 179 -6.30 -7.61 11.61
CA GLN A 179 -4.85 -7.68 11.35
C GLN A 179 -4.43 -8.87 10.47
N TYR A 180 -5.25 -9.93 10.41
CA TYR A 180 -4.95 -11.20 9.73
C TYR A 180 -6.22 -11.85 9.19
N VAL A 181 -6.05 -12.77 8.24
CA VAL A 181 -7.10 -13.72 7.85
C VAL A 181 -6.97 -14.97 8.73
N PRO A 182 -8.03 -15.38 9.47
CA PRO A 182 -7.96 -16.49 10.42
C PRO A 182 -7.79 -17.85 9.72
N GLY A 183 -7.23 -18.82 10.45
CA GLY A 183 -7.14 -20.22 9.99
C GLY A 183 -6.03 -20.54 8.97
N LEU A 184 -5.21 -19.57 8.57
CA LEU A 184 -4.19 -19.75 7.52
C LEU A 184 -2.75 -19.96 8.01
N GLY A 185 -2.49 -19.83 9.32
CA GLY A 185 -1.13 -19.94 9.87
C GLY A 185 -0.21 -18.84 9.37
N TYR A 186 0.73 -19.18 8.47
CA TYR A 186 1.70 -18.25 7.85
C TYR A 186 1.55 -18.24 6.32
N PRO A 187 0.42 -17.74 5.79
CA PRO A 187 0.20 -17.73 4.35
C PRO A 187 1.20 -16.81 3.66
N LYS A 188 1.35 -17.05 2.37
CA LYS A 188 2.19 -16.24 1.50
C LYS A 188 1.35 -15.81 0.31
N ILE A 189 1.60 -14.60 -0.16
CA ILE A 189 0.88 -14.00 -1.29
C ILE A 189 1.88 -13.44 -2.29
N ASN A 190 1.57 -13.53 -3.57
CA ASN A 190 2.45 -12.98 -4.58
C ASN A 190 2.28 -11.46 -4.61
N ARG A 191 3.37 -10.72 -4.83
CA ARG A 191 3.29 -9.26 -4.97
C ARG A 191 2.37 -8.86 -6.13
N ALA A 192 2.30 -9.68 -7.17
CA ALA A 192 1.39 -9.49 -8.28
C ALA A 192 -0.09 -9.65 -7.88
N ASP A 193 -0.42 -10.53 -6.93
CA ASP A 193 -1.79 -10.64 -6.40
C ASP A 193 -2.15 -9.46 -5.49
N VAL A 194 -1.19 -8.96 -4.71
CA VAL A 194 -1.41 -7.75 -3.92
C VAL A 194 -1.68 -6.55 -4.84
N ALA A 195 -0.92 -6.41 -5.92
CA ALA A 195 -1.18 -5.39 -6.95
C ALA A 195 -2.57 -5.56 -7.58
N ARG A 196 -2.97 -6.80 -7.90
CA ARG A 196 -4.30 -7.11 -8.45
C ARG A 196 -5.40 -6.68 -7.48
N PHE A 197 -5.31 -7.09 -6.21
CA PHE A 197 -6.27 -6.70 -5.18
C PHE A 197 -6.34 -5.18 -5.01
N MET A 198 -5.19 -4.50 -4.94
CA MET A 198 -5.14 -3.05 -4.81
C MET A 198 -5.84 -2.36 -5.98
N LEU A 199 -5.63 -2.83 -7.22
CA LEU A 199 -6.28 -2.26 -8.41
C LEU A 199 -7.78 -2.56 -8.44
N ASP A 200 -8.18 -3.78 -8.11
CA ASP A 200 -9.60 -4.19 -8.02
C ASP A 200 -10.36 -3.42 -6.94
N SER A 201 -9.68 -3.01 -5.86
CA SER A 201 -10.26 -2.17 -4.81
C SER A 201 -10.68 -0.77 -5.29
N LEU A 202 -10.24 -0.32 -6.48
CA LEU A 202 -10.73 0.92 -7.08
C LEU A 202 -12.10 0.76 -7.76
N LYS A 203 -12.55 -0.48 -8.01
CA LYS A 203 -13.81 -0.78 -8.72
C LYS A 203 -15.02 -0.89 -7.78
N THR A 204 -14.81 -0.85 -6.47
CA THR A 204 -15.85 -1.00 -5.44
C THR A 204 -15.63 -0.05 -4.28
N ASP A 205 -16.72 0.37 -3.65
CA ASP A 205 -16.76 1.16 -2.41
C ASP A 205 -16.74 0.29 -1.14
N THR A 206 -16.77 -1.05 -1.27
CA THR A 206 -16.79 -2.00 -0.15
C THR A 206 -15.66 -1.77 0.86
N TYR A 207 -14.52 -1.26 0.40
CA TYR A 207 -13.31 -1.08 1.19
C TYR A 207 -13.02 0.39 1.52
N ASP A 208 -14.00 1.26 1.34
CA ASP A 208 -13.89 2.69 1.62
C ASP A 208 -13.75 2.94 3.13
N LYS A 209 -12.72 3.70 3.51
CA LYS A 209 -12.32 3.94 4.90
C LYS A 209 -12.05 2.65 5.69
N LYS A 210 -11.63 1.58 5.00
CA LYS A 210 -11.36 0.26 5.61
C LYS A 210 -9.89 -0.12 5.58
N MET A 211 -9.53 -0.97 6.53
CA MET A 211 -8.24 -1.67 6.53
C MET A 211 -8.48 -3.15 6.35
N VAL A 212 -8.01 -3.72 5.26
CA VAL A 212 -8.35 -5.08 4.83
C VAL A 212 -7.15 -6.00 4.90
N ALA A 213 -7.26 -7.08 5.68
CA ALA A 213 -6.31 -8.18 5.64
C ALA A 213 -6.70 -9.11 4.49
N ILE A 214 -5.75 -9.37 3.59
CA ILE A 214 -5.97 -10.22 2.41
C ILE A 214 -5.12 -11.48 2.47
N ALA A 215 -5.60 -12.56 1.91
CA ALA A 215 -4.83 -13.77 1.59
C ALA A 215 -5.44 -14.46 0.37
N VAL A 216 -4.72 -15.40 -0.21
CA VAL A 216 -5.22 -16.37 -1.20
C VAL A 216 -5.25 -17.76 -0.55
#